data_AF-A0A498LX71-F1
#
_entry.id   AF-A0A498LX71-F1
#
_cell.length_a   1.000
_cell.length_b   1.000
_cell.length_c   1.000
_cell.angle_alpha   90.00
_cell.angle_beta   90.00
_cell.angle_gamma   90.00
#
_symmetry.space_group_name_H-M   'P 1'
#
loop_
_entity.id
_entity.type
_entity.pdbx_description
1 polymer ?
#
loop_
_entity_poly.entity_id
_entity_poly.type
_entity_poly.pdbx_seq_one_letter_code
_entity_poly.pdbx_strand_id
1 'polypeptide(L)'
;MQKYFKIRRRSGGGECEISEVGDNTYMISFMDKEAQERVLERLDHVILIEGQEIHISLRHENVAESSKQPKGSPNQEQREKLSA
;
A
#
# COMPACT_ATOMS: atom_id res chain seq x y z
N MET A 1 -3.50 -14.24 -6.37
CA MET A 1 -3.40 -12.79 -6.58
C MET A 1 -2.50 -12.38 -7.75
N GLN A 2 -1.20 -12.71 -7.79
CA GLN A 2 -0.28 -12.25 -8.85
C GLN A 2 -0.76 -12.53 -10.29
N LYS A 3 -1.27 -13.73 -10.56
CA LYS A 3 -1.86 -14.08 -11.87
C LYS A 3 -2.97 -13.12 -12.31
N TYR A 4 -3.74 -12.56 -11.38
CA TYR A 4 -4.80 -11.61 -11.69
C TYR A 4 -4.22 -10.28 -12.21
N PHE A 5 -3.22 -9.74 -11.51
CA PHE A 5 -2.56 -8.48 -11.88
C PHE A 5 -1.68 -8.59 -13.13
N LYS A 6 -1.17 -9.80 -13.45
CA LYS A 6 -0.48 -10.06 -14.73
C LYS A 6 -1.39 -10.09 -15.96
N ILE A 7 -2.68 -10.39 -15.80
CA ILE A 7 -3.61 -10.55 -16.94
C ILE A 7 -4.30 -9.22 -17.24
N ARG A 8 -3.87 -8.55 -18.32
CA ARG A 8 -4.43 -7.26 -18.78
C ARG A 8 -5.96 -7.24 -18.89
N ARG A 9 -6.58 -8.27 -19.48
CA ARG A 9 -8.05 -8.34 -19.62
C ARG A 9 -8.82 -8.47 -18.29
N ARG A 10 -8.15 -8.82 -17.19
CA ARG A 10 -8.79 -8.98 -15.87
C ARG A 10 -8.63 -7.73 -15.03
N SER A 11 -7.39 -7.30 -14.83
CA SER A 11 -7.04 -6.21 -13.92
C SER A 11 -6.69 -4.90 -14.64
N GLY A 12 -6.40 -4.94 -15.94
CA GLY A 12 -5.74 -3.83 -16.66
C GLY A 12 -4.20 -3.86 -16.56
N GLY A 13 -3.64 -4.74 -15.72
CA GLY A 13 -2.22 -4.75 -15.38
C GLY A 13 -1.31 -5.36 -16.45
N GLY A 14 -0.18 -5.89 -15.98
CA GLY A 14 0.95 -6.35 -16.80
C GLY A 14 1.99 -7.03 -15.93
N GLU A 15 3.22 -7.17 -16.42
CA GLU A 15 4.27 -7.83 -15.65
C GLU A 15 4.53 -7.10 -14.33
N CYS A 16 4.49 -7.86 -13.23
CA CYS A 16 4.54 -7.32 -11.88
C CYS A 16 5.07 -8.31 -10.85
N GLU A 17 5.59 -7.74 -9.76
CA GLU A 17 5.99 -8.43 -8.54
C GLU A 17 5.04 -8.07 -7.40
N ILE A 18 4.87 -8.99 -6.45
CA ILE A 18 4.03 -8.79 -5.26
C ILE A 18 4.83 -9.19 -4.03
N SER A 19 4.83 -8.32 -3.03
CA SER A 19 5.40 -8.57 -1.70
C SER A 19 4.36 -8.34 -0.63
N GLU A 20 4.39 -9.14 0.43
CA GLU A 20 3.58 -8.94 1.63
C GLU A 20 4.29 -7.92 2.54
N VAL A 21 3.56 -6.89 2.97
CA VAL A 21 4.11 -5.78 3.77
C VAL A 21 3.38 -5.58 5.11
N GLY A 22 2.42 -6.46 5.41
CA GLY A 22 1.68 -6.47 6.67
C GLY A 22 0.44 -7.34 6.57
N ASP A 23 -0.34 -7.38 7.66
CA ASP A 23 -1.53 -8.22 7.74
C ASP A 23 -2.52 -7.88 6.62
N ASN A 24 -2.74 -8.86 5.73
CA ASN A 24 -3.59 -8.75 4.54
C ASN A 24 -3.22 -7.58 3.61
N THR A 25 -2.01 -7.05 3.72
CA THR A 25 -1.54 -5.89 2.97
C THR A 25 -0.37 -6.28 2.09
N TYR A 26 -0.50 -5.99 0.80
CA TYR A 26 0.49 -6.35 -0.20
C TYR A 26 0.89 -5.12 -1.01
N MET A 27 2.17 -5.04 -1.34
CA MET A 27 2.71 -4.08 -2.29
C MET A 27 2.83 -4.75 -3.66
N ILE A 28 2.35 -4.07 -4.70
CA ILE A 28 2.41 -4.54 -6.08
C ILE A 28 3.29 -3.58 -6.87
N SER A 29 4.39 -4.09 -7.41
CA SER A 29 5.33 -3.32 -8.23
C SER A 29 5.17 -3.72 -9.70
N PHE A 30 4.64 -2.81 -10.51
CA PHE A 30 4.50 -3.02 -11.95
C PHE A 30 5.76 -2.57 -12.69
N MET A 31 6.14 -3.33 -13.72
CA MET A 31 7.24 -2.94 -14.61
C MET A 31 6.86 -1.76 -15.52
N ASP A 32 5.57 -1.67 -15.87
CA ASP A 32 5.01 -0.63 -16.74
C ASP A 32 4.11 0.32 -15.92
N LYS A 33 4.39 1.62 -16.00
CA LYS A 33 3.61 2.67 -15.34
C LYS A 33 2.17 2.71 -15.86
N GLU A 34 1.95 2.50 -17.15
CA GLU A 34 0.60 2.51 -17.71
C GLU A 34 -0.21 1.30 -17.20
N ALA A 35 0.44 0.15 -16.96
CA ALA A 35 -0.20 -0.99 -16.33
C ALA A 35 -0.65 -0.69 -14.90
N GLN A 36 0.17 0.02 -14.12
CA GLN A 36 -0.21 0.48 -12.79
C GLN A 36 -1.41 1.44 -12.85
N GLU A 37 -1.39 2.42 -13.75
CA GLU A 37 -2.48 3.40 -13.89
C GLU A 37 -3.80 2.73 -14.26
N ARG A 38 -3.81 1.83 -15.25
CA ARG A 38 -5.01 1.07 -15.63
C ARG A 38 -5.57 0.20 -14.50
N VAL A 39 -4.69 -0.34 -13.64
CA VAL A 39 -5.11 -1.12 -12.47
C VAL A 39 -5.76 -0.21 -11.42
N LEU A 40 -5.20 0.98 -11.19
CA LEU A 40 -5.74 1.96 -10.24
C LEU A 40 -7.06 2.60 -10.72
N GLU A 41 -7.22 2.81 -12.02
CA GLU A 41 -8.47 3.34 -12.61
C GLU A 41 -9.64 2.35 -12.54
N ARG A 42 -9.35 1.06 -12.37
CA ARG A 42 -10.38 0.03 -12.28
C ARG A 42 -11.00 0.06 -10.88
N LEU A 43 -12.31 0.28 -10.83
CA LEU A 43 -13.09 0.41 -9.59
C LEU A 43 -13.10 -0.86 -8.74
N ASP A 44 -13.23 -2.04 -9.39
CA ASP A 44 -13.39 -3.31 -8.69
C ASP A 44 -12.33 -4.34 -9.11
N HIS A 45 -11.68 -4.90 -8.08
CA HIS A 45 -10.76 -6.02 -8.18
C HIS A 45 -11.29 -7.18 -7.34
N VAL A 46 -11.87 -8.16 -8.01
CA VAL A 46 -12.39 -9.38 -7.36
C VAL A 46 -11.61 -10.59 -7.84
N ILE A 47 -11.09 -11.38 -6.91
CA ILE A 47 -10.39 -12.64 -7.18
C ILE A 47 -11.07 -13.79 -6.46
N LEU A 48 -11.03 -14.98 -7.08
CA LEU A 48 -11.48 -16.21 -6.48
C LEU A 48 -10.27 -16.94 -5.89
N ILE A 49 -10.29 -17.20 -4.59
CA ILE A 49 -9.32 -18.05 -3.90
C ILE A 49 -10.10 -19.15 -3.19
N GLU A 50 -9.81 -20.42 -3.50
CA GLU A 50 -10.45 -21.58 -2.87
C GLU A 50 -11.99 -21.54 -2.91
N GLY A 51 -12.57 -20.96 -3.97
CA GLY A 51 -14.02 -20.83 -4.12
C GLY A 51 -14.64 -19.63 -3.39
N GLN A 52 -13.83 -18.85 -2.66
CA GLN A 52 -14.27 -17.62 -2.00
C GLN A 52 -13.91 -16.39 -2.84
N GLU A 53 -14.85 -15.46 -2.94
CA GLU A 53 -14.61 -14.15 -3.55
C GLU A 53 -13.91 -13.23 -2.56
N ILE A 54 -12.79 -12.66 -3.01
CA ILE A 54 -12.01 -11.69 -2.26
C ILE A 54 -12.02 -10.38 -3.03
N HIS A 55 -12.49 -9.33 -2.36
CA HIS A 55 -12.46 -7.96 -2.85
C HIS A 55 -11.13 -7.32 -2.44
N ILE A 56 -10.41 -6.77 -3.41
CA ILE A 56 -9.13 -6.11 -3.21
C ILE A 56 -9.35 -4.61 -3.27
N SER A 57 -9.04 -3.92 -2.17
CA SER A 57 -8.96 -2.46 -2.14
C SER A 57 -7.54 -2.03 -2.48
N LEU A 58 -7.40 -1.10 -3.42
CA LEU A 58 -6.10 -0.54 -3.82
C LEU A 58 -5.89 0.83 -3.20
N ARG A 59 -4.64 1.13 -2.84
CA ARG A 59 -4.18 2.46 -2.47
C ARG A 59 -2.92 2.77 -3.27
N HIS A 60 -2.83 3.98 -3.79
CA HIS A 60 -1.60 4.44 -4.42
C HIS A 60 -0.65 4.96 -3.34
N GLU A 61 0.55 4.41 -3.28
CA GLU A 61 1.57 4.88 -2.36
C GLU A 61 2.25 6.13 -2.93
N ASN A 62 1.95 7.29 -2.35
CA ASN A 62 2.64 8.52 -2.70
C ASN A 62 3.98 8.56 -1.97
N VAL A 63 5.04 8.11 -2.65
CA VAL A 63 6.41 8.05 -2.12
C VAL A 63 6.93 9.44 -1.66
N ALA A 64 6.30 10.55 -2.08
CA ALA A 64 6.69 11.88 -1.64
C ALA A 64 6.35 12.22 -0.17
N GLU A 65 5.40 11.52 0.47
CA GLU A 65 4.88 11.90 1.81
C GLU A 65 5.41 11.00 2.97
N SER A 66 6.07 9.87 2.67
CA SER A 66 6.55 8.92 3.70
C SER A 66 7.82 9.38 4.46
N SER A 67 8.38 10.55 4.12
CA SER A 67 9.60 11.09 4.75
C SER A 67 9.34 12.05 5.93
N LYS A 68 8.09 12.32 6.31
CA LYS A 68 7.77 13.11 7.50
C LYS A 68 7.50 12.20 8.70
N GLN A 69 8.57 11.70 9.32
CA GLN A 69 8.48 11.22 10.71
C GLN A 69 7.94 12.35 11.60
N PRO A 70 6.93 12.12 12.46
CA PRO A 70 6.63 13.03 13.55
C PRO A 70 7.82 13.02 14.50
N LYS A 71 8.61 14.10 14.54
CA LYS A 71 9.55 14.32 15.65
C LYS A 71 8.71 14.46 16.91
N GLY A 72 8.86 13.50 17.82
CA GLY A 72 8.14 13.45 19.08
C GLY A 72 8.23 14.80 19.81
N SER A 73 7.08 15.27 20.27
CA SER A 73 6.97 16.35 21.24
C SER A 73 7.46 15.84 22.60
N PRO A 74 8.48 16.44 23.24
CA PRO A 74 8.69 16.25 24.65
C PRO A 74 7.93 17.37 25.38
N ASN A 75 6.74 17.05 25.87
CA ASN A 75 6.17 17.77 26.99
C ASN A 75 6.53 16.97 28.26
N GLN A 76 7.57 17.41 28.98
CA GLN A 76 7.79 16.98 30.37
C GLN A 76 8.05 18.23 31.22
N GLU A 77 6.99 18.62 31.91
CA GLU A 77 7.02 19.43 33.12
C GLU A 77 7.78 18.68 34.23
N GLN A 78 8.82 19.30 34.80
CA GLN A 78 9.32 18.96 36.13
C GLN A 78 9.54 20.23 36.96
N ARG A 79 8.77 20.29 38.04
CA ARG A 79 8.77 21.29 39.11
C ARG A 79 10.07 21.26 39.94
N GLU A 80 10.40 22.46 40.42
CA GLU A 80 10.94 22.84 41.75
C GLU A 80 12.39 22.49 42.19
N LYS A 81 13.15 23.60 42.40
CA LYS A 81 14.10 23.96 43.48
C LYS A 81 15.42 23.16 43.64
N LEU A 82 16.56 23.85 43.58
CA LEU A 82 17.35 24.27 44.76
C LEU A 82 18.58 25.13 44.35
N SER A 83 18.92 26.03 45.27
CA SER A 83 20.08 26.92 45.44
C SER A 83 21.45 26.54 44.87
N ALA A 84 22.18 27.55 44.37
CA ALA A 84 23.53 27.89 44.80
C ALA A 84 23.79 29.39 44.55
#